data_AF-A0A938IZW1-F1
#
_entry.id   AF-A0A938IZW1-F1
#
_cell.length_a   1.000
_cell.length_b   1.000
_cell.length_c   1.000
_cell.angle_alpha   90.00
_cell.angle_beta   90.00
_cell.angle_gamma   90.00
#
_symmetry.space_group_name_H-M   'P 1'
#
loop_
_entity.id
_entity.type
_entity.pdbx_description
1 polymer ?
#
loop_
_entity_poly.entity_id
_entity_poly.type
_entity_poly.pdbx_seq_one_letter_code
_entity_poly.pdbx_strand_id
1 'polypeptide(L)'
;MSASPAGPLPAVDPGLAAAWERDGFFVVPGLLDRETAATLLDAARRLARALPDQPDAPVVPLPEGRVRAGATDPEEALAKLFRLHRQPPFADVARQPMILAHVAALLGDDLDLFLSQFIFKWPEAYGQPWHQDSSYFRFTPSHQVGVWVAANRATVDNGCLWVLPGSHTEPIHPHVPDDRPNATFAYTRIVGHDVAARIPVTMEPG
;
A
#
# COMPACT_ATOMS: atom_id res chain seq x y z
N MET A 1 -6.04 -8.10 12.15
CA MET A 1 -7.49 -7.87 12.34
C MET A 1 -8.20 -8.92 11.54
N SER A 2 -8.95 -9.82 12.19
CA SER A 2 -9.70 -10.83 11.43
C SER A 2 -10.61 -10.12 10.42
N ALA A 3 -10.42 -10.52 9.17
CA ALA A 3 -11.10 -9.99 7.99
C ALA A 3 -11.84 -11.10 7.24
N SER A 4 -11.94 -12.29 7.84
CA SER A 4 -12.64 -13.43 7.26
C SER A 4 -14.10 -13.06 6.95
N PRO A 5 -14.62 -13.48 5.79
CA PRO A 5 -15.95 -13.10 5.34
C PRO A 5 -17.03 -13.71 6.26
N ALA A 6 -18.05 -12.93 6.59
CA ALA A 6 -19.19 -13.39 7.38
C ALA A 6 -20.28 -14.13 6.56
N GLY A 7 -20.09 -14.25 5.24
CA GLY A 7 -21.05 -14.80 4.29
C GLY A 7 -20.44 -15.03 2.90
N PRO A 8 -21.22 -15.50 1.92
CA PRO A 8 -20.72 -15.79 0.59
C PRO A 8 -20.16 -14.54 -0.09
N LEU A 9 -18.97 -14.69 -0.68
CA LEU A 9 -18.29 -13.63 -1.41
C LEU A 9 -18.78 -13.56 -2.86
N PRO A 10 -18.80 -12.35 -3.47
CA PRO A 10 -19.11 -12.20 -4.88
C PRO A 10 -18.08 -12.92 -5.75
N ALA A 11 -18.49 -13.32 -6.96
CA ALA A 11 -17.58 -13.92 -7.93
C ALA A 11 -16.54 -12.89 -8.41
N VAL A 12 -15.30 -13.33 -8.57
CA VAL A 12 -14.22 -12.55 -9.16
C VAL A 12 -13.98 -12.99 -10.61
N ASP A 13 -13.45 -12.09 -11.44
CA ASP A 13 -13.08 -12.42 -12.82
C ASP A 13 -11.97 -13.51 -12.82
N PRO A 14 -12.22 -14.69 -13.43
CA PRO A 14 -11.21 -15.74 -13.54
C PRO A 14 -9.93 -15.31 -14.26
N GLY A 15 -10.00 -14.32 -15.14
CA GLY A 15 -8.83 -13.75 -15.83
C GLY A 15 -7.80 -13.14 -14.88
N LEU A 16 -8.22 -12.72 -13.68
CA LEU A 16 -7.31 -12.15 -12.68
C LEU A 16 -6.39 -13.21 -12.05
N ALA A 17 -6.84 -14.46 -11.95
CA ALA A 17 -5.99 -15.55 -11.47
C ALA A 17 -4.82 -15.79 -12.44
N ALA A 18 -5.10 -15.82 -13.74
CA ALA A 18 -4.06 -15.97 -14.76
C ALA A 18 -3.11 -14.75 -14.80
N ALA A 19 -3.61 -13.53 -14.58
CA ALA A 19 -2.77 -12.35 -14.45
C ALA A 19 -1.88 -12.42 -13.20
N TRP A 20 -2.43 -12.85 -12.06
CA TRP A 20 -1.66 -13.06 -10.83
C TRP A 20 -0.53 -14.07 -11.03
N GLU A 21 -0.81 -15.25 -11.60
CA GLU A 21 0.20 -16.28 -11.84
C GLU A 21 1.30 -15.82 -12.81
N ARG A 22 0.95 -15.05 -13.85
CA ARG A 22 1.91 -14.56 -14.84
C ARG A 22 2.74 -13.40 -14.31
N ASP A 23 2.08 -12.38 -13.76
CA ASP A 23 2.68 -11.07 -13.51
C ASP A 23 2.93 -10.82 -12.01
N GLY A 24 2.25 -11.52 -11.11
CA GLY A 24 2.31 -11.31 -9.65
C GLY A 24 1.46 -10.16 -9.15
N PHE A 25 0.67 -9.55 -10.02
CA PHE A 25 -0.26 -8.47 -9.69
C PHE A 25 -1.34 -8.36 -10.76
N PHE A 26 -2.42 -7.65 -10.44
CA PHE A 26 -3.43 -7.22 -11.40
C PHE A 26 -4.06 -5.91 -10.91
N VAL A 27 -4.74 -5.20 -11.81
CA VAL A 27 -5.46 -3.95 -11.51
C VAL A 27 -6.95 -4.19 -11.67
N VAL A 28 -7.75 -3.78 -10.69
CA VAL A 28 -9.21 -3.81 -10.73
C VAL A 28 -9.71 -2.36 -10.75
N PRO A 29 -10.02 -1.78 -11.93
CA PRO A 29 -10.47 -0.41 -12.02
C PRO A 29 -11.84 -0.21 -11.36
N GLY A 30 -12.00 0.83 -10.54
CA GLY A 30 -13.27 1.13 -9.87
C GLY A 30 -13.63 0.09 -8.82
N LEU A 31 -12.62 -0.51 -8.18
CA LEU A 31 -12.82 -1.41 -7.05
C LEU A 31 -13.54 -0.70 -5.91
N LEU A 32 -13.15 0.57 -5.67
CA LEU A 32 -13.93 1.52 -4.86
C LEU A 32 -14.50 2.61 -5.77
N ASP A 33 -15.61 3.22 -5.37
CA ASP A 33 -16.05 4.45 -6.00
C ASP A 33 -15.15 5.64 -5.61
N ARG A 34 -15.21 6.70 -6.42
CA ARG A 34 -14.39 7.91 -6.23
C ARG A 34 -14.70 8.63 -4.91
N GLU A 35 -15.93 8.52 -4.40
CA GLU A 35 -16.35 9.15 -3.15
C GLU A 35 -15.72 8.45 -1.94
N THR A 36 -15.67 7.13 -1.97
CA THR A 36 -14.98 6.30 -0.97
C THR A 36 -13.49 6.60 -0.97
N ALA A 37 -12.85 6.67 -2.15
CA ALA A 37 -11.43 7.03 -2.25
C ALA A 37 -11.13 8.43 -1.67
N ALA A 38 -11.98 9.42 -1.97
CA ALA A 38 -11.88 10.77 -1.40
C ALA A 38 -12.09 10.77 0.13
N THR A 39 -13.04 9.97 0.62
CA THR A 39 -13.31 9.80 2.05
C THR A 39 -12.12 9.22 2.81
N LEU A 40 -11.43 8.23 2.23
CA LEU A 40 -10.19 7.68 2.80
C LEU A 40 -9.08 8.73 2.86
N LEU A 41 -8.89 9.51 1.78
CA LEU A 41 -7.92 10.60 1.74
C LEU A 41 -8.19 11.63 2.83
N ASP A 42 -9.42 12.15 2.90
CA ASP A 42 -9.79 13.17 3.88
C ASP A 42 -9.68 12.66 5.32
N ALA A 43 -10.01 11.38 5.57
CA ALA A 43 -9.81 10.76 6.87
C ALA A 43 -8.32 10.69 7.25
N ALA A 44 -7.44 10.29 6.33
CA ALA A 44 -6.00 10.25 6.56
C ALA A 44 -5.44 11.65 6.87
N ARG A 45 -5.90 12.68 6.14
CA ARG A 45 -5.54 14.07 6.38
C ARG A 45 -5.96 14.58 7.75
N ARG A 46 -7.21 14.31 8.15
CA ARG A 46 -7.71 14.68 9.49
C ARG A 46 -6.87 14.05 10.60
N LEU A 47 -6.54 12.77 10.45
CA LEU A 47 -5.68 12.07 11.41
C LEU A 47 -4.28 12.69 11.47
N ALA A 48 -3.66 12.91 10.31
CA ALA A 48 -2.34 13.55 10.22
C ALA A 48 -2.30 14.91 10.94
N ARG A 49 -3.33 15.75 10.74
CA ARG A 49 -3.42 17.09 11.35
C ARG A 49 -3.68 17.05 12.85
N ALA A 50 -4.38 16.03 13.35
CA ALA A 50 -4.73 15.90 14.76
C ALA A 50 -3.59 15.27 15.60
N LEU A 51 -2.62 14.60 14.98
CA LEU A 51 -1.54 13.90 15.68
C LEU A 51 -0.75 14.75 16.70
N PRO A 52 -0.40 16.02 16.44
CA PRO A 52 0.30 16.86 17.42
C PRO A 52 -0.47 17.00 18.74
N ASP A 53 -1.81 17.00 18.67
CA ASP A 53 -2.70 17.14 19.81
C ASP A 53 -3.19 15.78 20.36
N GLN A 54 -2.95 14.69 19.64
CA GLN A 54 -3.43 13.34 19.95
C GLN A 54 -2.30 12.30 19.79
N PRO A 55 -1.25 12.35 20.63
CA PRO A 55 -0.12 11.42 20.52
C PRO A 55 -0.52 9.95 20.75
N ASP A 56 -1.63 9.70 21.46
CA ASP A 56 -2.16 8.36 21.75
C ASP A 56 -3.17 7.86 20.70
N ALA A 57 -3.32 8.56 19.56
CA ALA A 57 -4.18 8.11 18.47
C ALA A 57 -3.81 6.67 18.05
N PRO A 58 -4.79 5.83 17.64
CA PRO A 58 -4.56 4.42 17.34
C PRO A 58 -3.84 4.18 16.00
N VAL A 59 -3.11 5.18 15.49
CA VAL A 59 -2.30 5.15 14.28
C VAL A 59 -0.84 5.41 14.63
N VAL A 60 0.08 4.94 13.80
CA VAL A 60 1.52 5.17 14.01
C VAL A 60 2.05 6.03 12.87
N PRO A 61 2.50 7.27 13.13
CA PRO A 61 3.09 8.10 12.10
C PRO A 61 4.52 7.68 11.77
N LEU A 62 4.88 7.79 10.50
CA LEU A 62 6.26 7.73 10.03
C LEU A 62 6.62 9.09 9.42
N PRO A 63 7.60 9.81 9.97
CA PRO A 63 8.05 11.09 9.42
C PRO A 63 8.57 10.98 7.99
N GLU A 64 8.39 12.06 7.22
CA GLU A 64 8.95 12.20 5.88
C GLU A 64 10.44 12.53 5.95
N GLY A 65 11.27 11.77 5.23
CA GLY A 65 12.72 11.96 5.19
C GLY A 65 13.12 13.16 4.33
N ARG A 66 12.24 13.60 3.42
CA ARG A 66 12.45 14.77 2.58
C ARG A 66 11.19 15.63 2.51
N VAL A 67 11.14 16.63 3.38
CA VAL A 67 10.12 17.68 3.36
C VAL A 67 10.61 18.80 2.44
N ARG A 68 9.76 19.24 1.51
CA ARG A 68 10.07 20.32 0.58
C ARG A 68 10.29 21.64 1.32
N ALA A 69 11.22 22.46 0.83
CA ALA A 69 11.45 23.79 1.38
C ALA A 69 10.18 24.66 1.26
N GLY A 70 9.78 25.31 2.36
CA GLY A 70 8.57 26.13 2.41
C GLY A 70 7.25 25.33 2.48
N ALA A 71 7.30 24.04 2.82
CA ALA A 71 6.11 23.27 3.16
C ALA A 71 5.35 23.94 4.31
N THR A 72 4.04 24.11 4.14
CA THR A 72 3.14 24.70 5.14
C THR A 72 2.11 23.72 5.66
N ASP A 73 1.82 22.66 4.89
CA ASP A 73 0.87 21.64 5.31
C ASP A 73 1.55 20.66 6.29
N PRO A 74 0.98 20.42 7.48
CA PRO A 74 1.55 19.49 8.45
C PRO A 74 1.61 18.04 7.92
N GLU A 75 0.78 17.72 6.93
CA GLU A 75 0.80 16.44 6.22
C GLU A 75 2.10 16.21 5.43
N GLU A 76 2.77 17.28 4.96
CA GLU A 76 4.04 17.17 4.22
C GLU A 76 5.18 16.63 5.10
N ALA A 77 5.04 16.70 6.42
CA ALA A 77 6.01 16.16 7.37
C ALA A 77 5.87 14.64 7.60
N LEU A 78 4.88 13.99 6.99
CA LEU A 78 4.60 12.56 7.16
C LEU A 78 4.79 11.82 5.84
N ALA A 79 5.53 10.71 5.89
CA ALA A 79 5.60 9.77 4.78
C ALA A 79 4.42 8.80 4.82
N LYS A 80 4.12 8.27 6.01
CA LYS A 80 3.09 7.24 6.19
C LYS A 80 2.34 7.40 7.50
N LEU A 81 1.09 6.95 7.50
CA LEU A 81 0.38 6.53 8.71
C LEU A 81 0.22 5.01 8.66
N PHE A 82 0.35 4.33 9.79
CA PHE A 82 0.11 2.89 9.92
C PHE A 82 -1.08 2.60 10.83
N ARG A 83 -1.60 1.36 10.75
CA ARG A 83 -2.68 0.81 11.58
C ARG A 83 -4.05 1.46 11.37
N LEU A 84 -4.26 2.12 10.23
CA LEU A 84 -5.52 2.80 9.94
C LEU A 84 -6.73 1.85 9.92
N HIS A 85 -6.53 0.56 9.61
CA HIS A 85 -7.59 -0.46 9.57
C HIS A 85 -8.29 -0.69 10.91
N ARG A 86 -7.77 -0.10 12.00
CA ARG A 86 -8.37 -0.15 13.33
C ARG A 86 -9.52 0.84 13.53
N GLN A 87 -9.80 1.69 12.54
CA GLN A 87 -10.83 2.71 12.62
C GLN A 87 -11.53 2.93 11.27
N PRO A 88 -12.81 3.35 11.27
CA PRO A 88 -13.47 3.86 10.08
C PRO A 88 -12.75 5.09 9.50
N PRO A 89 -12.85 5.33 8.18
CA PRO A 89 -13.50 4.49 7.17
C PRO A 89 -12.65 3.28 6.71
N PHE A 90 -11.38 3.21 7.09
CA PHE A 90 -10.44 2.19 6.59
C PHE A 90 -10.82 0.77 7.00
N ALA A 91 -11.32 0.59 8.22
CA ALA A 91 -11.81 -0.69 8.71
C ALA A 91 -13.00 -1.24 7.91
N ASP A 92 -13.83 -0.34 7.37
CA ASP A 92 -15.03 -0.69 6.60
C ASP A 92 -14.64 -1.05 5.16
N VAL A 93 -13.76 -0.25 4.56
CA VAL A 93 -13.20 -0.54 3.23
C VAL A 93 -12.47 -1.88 3.21
N ALA A 94 -11.65 -2.16 4.23
CA ALA A 94 -10.94 -3.44 4.35
C ALA A 94 -11.87 -4.67 4.40
N ARG A 95 -13.15 -4.49 4.76
CA ARG A 95 -14.16 -5.55 4.84
C ARG A 95 -15.13 -5.54 3.66
N GLN A 96 -14.91 -4.70 2.64
CA GLN A 96 -15.80 -4.69 1.49
C GLN A 96 -15.80 -6.06 0.79
N PRO A 97 -16.98 -6.59 0.44
CA PRO A 97 -17.09 -7.94 -0.14
C PRO A 97 -16.23 -8.14 -1.38
N MET A 98 -16.11 -7.14 -2.27
CA MET A 98 -15.28 -7.27 -3.46
C MET A 98 -13.78 -7.34 -3.15
N ILE A 99 -13.29 -6.58 -2.16
CA ILE A 99 -11.90 -6.69 -1.71
C ILE A 99 -11.65 -8.09 -1.13
N LEU A 100 -12.53 -8.53 -0.23
CA LEU A 100 -12.41 -9.85 0.39
C LEU A 100 -12.50 -10.98 -0.64
N ALA A 101 -13.34 -10.86 -1.66
CA ALA A 101 -13.45 -11.82 -2.75
C ALA A 101 -12.13 -12.00 -3.51
N HIS A 102 -11.49 -10.89 -3.89
CA HIS A 102 -10.20 -10.95 -4.58
C HIS A 102 -9.08 -11.51 -3.69
N VAL A 103 -9.04 -11.13 -2.42
CA VAL A 103 -8.02 -11.64 -1.49
C VAL A 103 -8.25 -13.12 -1.18
N ALA A 104 -9.49 -13.54 -0.94
CA ALA A 104 -9.82 -14.93 -0.65
C ALA A 104 -9.55 -15.86 -1.83
N ALA A 105 -9.75 -15.38 -3.06
CA ALA A 105 -9.38 -16.14 -4.26
C ALA A 105 -7.87 -16.45 -4.34
N LEU A 106 -7.01 -15.66 -3.69
CA LEU A 106 -5.56 -15.83 -3.70
C LEU A 106 -5.04 -16.56 -2.45
N LEU A 107 -5.61 -16.28 -1.27
CA LEU A 107 -5.10 -16.75 0.02
C LEU A 107 -6.00 -17.79 0.72
N GLY A 108 -7.23 -17.99 0.25
CA GLY A 108 -8.28 -18.73 0.94
C GLY A 108 -9.09 -17.86 1.90
N ASP A 109 -10.05 -18.47 2.61
CA ASP A 109 -11.08 -17.72 3.35
C ASP A 109 -10.66 -17.29 4.77
N ASP A 110 -9.54 -17.82 5.30
CA ASP A 110 -9.03 -17.46 6.61
C ASP A 110 -8.06 -16.27 6.50
N LEU A 111 -8.61 -15.06 6.65
CA LEU A 111 -7.93 -13.81 6.36
C LEU A 111 -7.68 -12.98 7.61
N ASP A 112 -6.43 -12.52 7.78
CA ASP A 112 -6.07 -11.47 8.74
C ASP A 112 -5.43 -10.27 8.03
N LEU A 113 -5.99 -9.08 8.29
CA LEU A 113 -5.35 -7.82 7.95
C LEU A 113 -4.41 -7.40 9.08
N PHE A 114 -3.12 -7.77 8.94
CA PHE A 114 -2.12 -7.50 9.98
C PHE A 114 -1.53 -6.09 9.91
N LEU A 115 -1.57 -5.45 8.73
CA LEU A 115 -1.00 -4.13 8.49
C LEU A 115 -1.89 -3.34 7.55
N SER A 116 -2.01 -2.04 7.83
CA SER A 116 -2.46 -1.09 6.81
C SER A 116 -1.63 0.18 6.91
N GLN A 117 -1.48 0.86 5.78
CA GLN A 117 -0.76 2.11 5.68
C GLN A 117 -1.47 3.07 4.73
N PHE A 118 -1.40 4.36 5.03
CA PHE A 118 -1.71 5.43 4.09
C PHE A 118 -0.41 6.14 3.77
N ILE A 119 -0.09 6.28 2.48
CA ILE A 119 1.18 6.84 2.02
C ILE A 119 0.92 8.26 1.51
N PHE A 120 1.53 9.25 2.14
CA PHE A 120 1.55 10.60 1.62
C PHE A 120 2.69 10.74 0.61
N LYS A 121 2.36 11.24 -0.57
CA LYS A 121 3.32 11.40 -1.68
C LYS A 121 3.28 12.82 -2.21
N TRP A 122 3.75 13.75 -1.39
CA TRP A 122 3.91 15.14 -1.78
C TRP A 122 5.00 15.33 -2.84
N PRO A 123 4.99 16.44 -3.60
CA PRO A 123 6.06 16.78 -4.51
C PRO A 123 7.42 16.67 -3.81
N GLU A 124 8.39 16.07 -4.50
CA GLU A 124 9.75 15.83 -3.99
C GLU A 124 9.86 14.85 -2.81
N ALA A 125 8.77 14.26 -2.30
CA ALA A 125 8.80 13.31 -1.20
C ALA A 125 9.78 12.15 -1.48
N TYR A 126 10.41 11.62 -0.43
CA TYR A 126 11.57 10.72 -0.53
C TYR A 126 11.34 9.49 -1.42
N GLY A 127 10.16 8.87 -1.31
CA GLY A 127 9.75 7.74 -2.13
C GLY A 127 10.39 6.41 -1.73
N GLN A 128 9.75 5.32 -2.13
CA GLN A 128 10.10 3.97 -1.71
C GLN A 128 11.06 3.33 -2.74
N PRO A 129 12.23 2.83 -2.32
CA PRO A 129 13.10 2.01 -3.18
C PRO A 129 12.45 0.72 -3.62
N TRP A 130 13.09 0.04 -4.58
CA TRP A 130 12.76 -1.34 -4.91
C TRP A 130 12.86 -2.25 -3.68
N HIS A 131 11.77 -2.96 -3.40
CA HIS A 131 11.66 -3.88 -2.27
C HIS A 131 10.64 -4.98 -2.58
N GLN A 132 10.62 -6.00 -1.73
CA GLN A 132 9.56 -7.01 -1.68
C GLN A 132 8.97 -6.91 -0.28
N ASP A 133 7.65 -6.80 -0.13
CA ASP A 133 7.03 -6.70 1.19
C ASP A 133 7.37 -7.89 2.09
N SER A 134 7.62 -9.07 1.52
CA SER A 134 8.05 -10.27 2.24
C SER A 134 9.43 -10.14 2.88
N SER A 135 10.26 -9.14 2.51
CA SER A 135 11.51 -8.87 3.21
C SER A 135 11.28 -8.21 4.57
N TYR A 136 10.24 -7.37 4.66
CA TYR A 136 9.78 -6.72 5.89
C TYR A 136 8.92 -7.66 6.76
N PHE A 137 8.04 -8.43 6.11
CA PHE A 137 7.06 -9.30 6.78
C PHE A 137 7.29 -10.76 6.38
N ARG A 138 8.16 -11.43 7.15
CA ARG A 138 8.54 -12.83 6.88
C ARG A 138 7.55 -13.80 7.51
N PHE A 139 6.54 -14.20 6.76
CA PHE A 139 5.64 -15.29 7.14
C PHE A 139 6.13 -16.64 6.61
N THR A 140 5.72 -17.73 7.27
CA THR A 140 5.96 -19.11 6.82
C THR A 140 4.65 -19.90 6.94
N PRO A 141 4.05 -20.35 5.82
CA PRO A 141 4.45 -20.08 4.43
C PRO A 141 4.29 -18.59 4.06
N SER A 142 4.97 -18.13 3.01
CA SER A 142 4.94 -16.72 2.56
C SER A 142 3.64 -16.42 1.80
N HIS A 143 2.51 -16.51 2.47
CA HIS A 143 1.18 -16.27 1.91
C HIS A 143 0.68 -14.90 2.37
N GLN A 144 1.02 -13.86 1.60
CA GLN A 144 0.53 -12.50 1.85
C GLN A 144 0.28 -11.79 0.53
N VAL A 145 -0.74 -10.92 0.52
CA VAL A 145 -1.07 -10.07 -0.62
C VAL A 145 -1.20 -8.63 -0.15
N GLY A 146 -0.71 -7.70 -0.95
CA GLY A 146 -0.95 -6.27 -0.77
C GLY A 146 -2.16 -5.83 -1.57
N VAL A 147 -3.08 -5.10 -0.94
CA VAL A 147 -4.14 -4.37 -1.63
C VAL A 147 -3.76 -2.89 -1.64
N TRP A 148 -3.53 -2.35 -2.82
CA TRP A 148 -3.18 -0.95 -3.01
C TRP A 148 -4.33 -0.21 -3.72
N VAL A 149 -4.81 0.85 -3.08
CA VAL A 149 -5.91 1.68 -3.58
C VAL A 149 -5.39 3.08 -3.83
N ALA A 150 -5.67 3.62 -5.02
CA ALA A 150 -5.35 5.00 -5.33
C ALA A 150 -6.37 5.92 -4.63
N ALA A 151 -5.94 6.67 -3.61
CA ALA A 151 -6.79 7.67 -2.96
C ALA A 151 -6.95 8.95 -3.83
N ASN A 152 -5.98 9.19 -4.72
CA ASN A 152 -5.99 10.19 -5.77
C ASN A 152 -5.38 9.60 -7.05
N ARG A 153 -5.44 10.34 -8.16
CA ARG A 153 -4.90 9.88 -9.44
C ARG A 153 -3.40 9.62 -9.32
N ALA A 154 -2.96 8.41 -9.65
CA ALA A 154 -1.56 8.00 -9.64
C ALA A 154 -1.00 7.97 -11.07
N THR A 155 0.03 8.76 -11.31
CA THR A 155 0.69 8.92 -12.61
C THR A 155 2.20 8.73 -12.46
N VAL A 156 2.90 8.57 -13.59
CA VAL A 156 4.37 8.55 -13.59
C VAL A 156 4.95 9.81 -12.94
N ASP A 157 4.36 10.98 -13.23
CA ASP A 157 4.87 12.27 -12.76
C ASP A 157 4.67 12.50 -11.25
N ASN A 158 3.68 11.87 -10.63
CA ASN A 158 3.38 12.05 -9.20
C ASN A 158 3.72 10.82 -8.34
N GLY A 159 4.42 9.84 -8.92
CA GLY A 159 4.97 8.71 -8.18
C GLY A 159 4.01 7.54 -8.02
N CYS A 160 3.38 7.11 -9.11
CA CYS A 160 2.69 5.82 -9.16
C CYS A 160 3.63 4.65 -8.80
N LEU A 161 3.04 3.49 -8.54
CA LEU A 161 3.83 2.28 -8.36
C LEU A 161 4.57 1.93 -9.66
N TRP A 162 5.76 1.36 -9.49
CA TRP A 162 6.49 0.65 -10.53
C TRP A 162 6.61 -0.79 -10.08
N VAL A 163 6.32 -1.73 -10.97
CA VAL A 163 6.37 -3.17 -10.69
C VAL A 163 7.23 -3.86 -11.72
N LEU A 164 7.79 -5.01 -11.36
CA LEU A 164 8.50 -5.90 -12.27
C LEU A 164 7.64 -7.15 -12.47
N PRO A 165 6.93 -7.28 -13.61
CA PRO A 165 6.06 -8.43 -13.85
C PRO A 165 6.82 -9.75 -13.72
N GLY A 166 6.23 -10.72 -13.02
CA GLY A 166 6.79 -12.06 -12.81
C GLY A 166 7.79 -12.17 -11.65
N SER A 167 8.28 -11.05 -11.10
CA SER A 167 9.30 -11.07 -10.03
C SER A 167 8.78 -11.63 -8.71
N HIS A 168 7.47 -11.86 -8.56
CA HIS A 168 6.87 -12.52 -7.41
C HIS A 168 7.27 -14.00 -7.27
N THR A 169 7.73 -14.64 -8.36
CA THR A 169 8.22 -16.03 -8.37
C THR A 169 9.69 -16.16 -7.98
N GLU A 170 10.39 -15.03 -7.88
CA GLU A 170 11.80 -14.98 -7.49
C GLU A 170 11.97 -15.12 -5.98
N PRO A 171 13.14 -15.56 -5.50
CA PRO A 171 13.43 -15.52 -4.07
C PRO A 171 13.36 -14.09 -3.51
N ILE A 172 13.25 -13.98 -2.18
CA ILE A 172 13.46 -12.69 -1.52
C ILE A 172 14.91 -12.28 -1.74
N HIS A 173 15.10 -11.19 -2.49
CA HIS A 173 16.43 -10.65 -2.78
C HIS A 173 17.08 -10.05 -1.53
N PRO A 174 18.41 -9.88 -1.50
CA PRO A 174 19.07 -9.16 -0.42
C PRO A 174 18.61 -7.70 -0.34
N HIS A 175 18.12 -7.30 0.83
CA HIS A 175 17.80 -5.91 1.16
C HIS A 175 18.90 -5.33 2.04
N VAL A 176 19.36 -4.13 1.70
CA VAL A 176 20.28 -3.32 2.52
C VAL A 176 19.60 -2.03 2.94
N PRO A 177 20.02 -1.39 4.05
CA PRO A 177 19.56 -0.05 4.39
C PRO A 177 19.73 0.90 3.20
N ASP A 178 18.73 1.76 2.98
CA ASP A 178 18.82 2.80 1.97
C ASP A 178 19.93 3.80 2.33
N ASP A 179 20.80 4.09 1.38
CA ASP A 179 21.98 4.95 1.53
C ASP A 179 21.73 6.39 1.07
N ARG A 180 20.54 6.71 0.55
CA ARG A 180 20.16 8.08 0.21
C ARG A 180 20.03 8.93 1.50
N PRO A 181 20.47 10.21 1.49
CA PRO A 181 20.40 11.08 2.68
C PRO A 181 19.01 11.14 3.30
N ASN A 182 18.93 11.11 4.63
CA ASN A 182 17.68 11.09 5.42
C ASN A 182 16.83 9.82 5.26
N ALA A 183 17.44 8.70 4.83
CA ALA A 183 16.82 7.39 4.94
C ALA A 183 16.37 7.12 6.38
N THR A 184 15.10 6.78 6.56
CA THR A 184 14.66 6.25 7.85
C THR A 184 15.03 4.76 7.92
N PHE A 185 15.19 4.22 9.13
CA PHE A 185 15.56 2.80 9.33
C PHE A 185 14.60 1.81 8.65
N ALA A 186 13.36 2.24 8.36
CA ALA A 186 12.36 1.43 7.69
C ALA A 186 12.58 1.32 6.16
N TYR A 187 13.48 2.11 5.58
CA TYR A 187 13.72 2.13 4.15
C TYR A 187 14.92 1.24 3.82
N THR A 188 14.64 0.18 3.07
CA THR A 188 15.64 -0.74 2.55
C THR A 188 15.50 -0.79 1.03
N ARG A 189 16.57 -1.22 0.37
CA ARG A 189 16.62 -1.37 -1.09
C ARG A 189 17.19 -2.71 -1.50
N ILE A 190 16.66 -3.25 -2.58
CA ILE A 190 17.24 -4.41 -3.28
C ILE A 190 18.58 -4.00 -3.90
N VAL A 191 19.56 -4.91 -3.87
CA VAL A 191 20.89 -4.72 -4.48
C VAL A 191 21.05 -5.63 -5.69
N GLY A 192 21.59 -5.09 -6.80
CA GLY A 192 22.09 -5.91 -7.92
C GLY A 192 21.02 -6.62 -8.75
N HIS A 193 19.78 -6.15 -8.72
CA HIS A 193 18.69 -6.74 -9.50
C HIS A 193 18.35 -5.85 -10.71
N ASP A 194 18.21 -6.48 -11.88
CA ASP A 194 17.84 -5.78 -13.11
C ASP A 194 16.34 -5.52 -13.15
N VAL A 195 15.98 -4.24 -13.14
CA VAL A 195 14.59 -3.76 -13.20
C VAL A 195 14.30 -3.06 -14.52
N ALA A 196 15.02 -3.38 -15.60
CA ALA A 196 14.82 -2.78 -16.93
C ALA A 196 13.42 -3.06 -17.50
N ALA A 197 12.87 -4.25 -17.26
CA ALA A 197 11.54 -4.66 -17.71
C ALA A 197 10.38 -4.14 -16.82
N ARG A 198 10.67 -3.25 -15.87
CA ARG A 198 9.64 -2.64 -15.02
C ARG A 198 8.60 -1.89 -15.83
N ILE A 199 7.39 -1.85 -15.32
CA ILE A 199 6.29 -1.05 -15.88
C ILE A 199 5.66 -0.14 -14.82
N PRO A 200 5.19 1.05 -15.21
CA PRO A 200 4.43 1.91 -14.31
C PRO A 200 2.99 1.38 -14.18
N VAL A 201 2.42 1.49 -12.98
CA VAL A 201 1.02 1.15 -12.70
C VAL A 201 0.28 2.46 -12.41
N THR A 202 -0.24 3.09 -13.47
CA THR A 202 -1.06 4.31 -13.35
C THR A 202 -2.49 3.96 -12.98
N MET A 203 -3.12 4.73 -12.09
CA MET A 203 -4.44 4.44 -11.55
C MET A 203 -5.28 5.71 -11.41
N GLU A 204 -6.57 5.58 -11.66
CA GLU A 204 -7.58 6.57 -11.24
C GLU A 204 -7.95 6.32 -9.77
N PRO A 205 -8.49 7.32 -9.05
CA PRO A 205 -9.00 7.11 -7.70
C PRO A 205 -10.09 6.03 -7.66
N GLY A 206 -9.95 5.08 -6.74
CA GLY A 206 -10.92 4.00 -6.52
C GLY A 206 -10.60 2.67 -7.18
#